data_AF-A0A1R3L7G5-F1
#
_entry.id   AF-A0A1R3L7G5-F1
#
_cell.length_a   1.000
_cell.length_b   1.000
_cell.length_c   1.000
_cell.angle_alpha   90.00
_cell.angle_beta   90.00
_cell.angle_gamma   90.00
#
_symmetry.space_group_name_H-M   'P 1'
#
loop_
_entity.id
_entity.type
_entity.pdbx_description
1 polymer ?
#
loop_
_entity_poly.entity_id
_entity_poly.type
_entity_poly.pdbx_seq_one_letter_code
_entity_poly.pdbx_strand_id
1 'polypeptide(L)'
;MSSYDRLSELKAFDETKAGVKGLVDAGITTIPRFFHDSLTDKTINPNPQISIPIIDLQSDQRIQVIDEVKRASETFGFFQVVNHGVPQEVMEGIIEGGRRFNEEGNEVKRMYYTRDTSKKVYFNSNFDLYQAPSANWRDTLTCLMAPETLQPDELPLACR
;
A
#
# COMPACT_ATOMS: atom_id res chain seq x y z
N MET A 1 -7.20 -36.81 -2.77
CA MET A 1 -7.03 -35.39 -2.35
C MET A 1 -6.38 -34.66 -3.50
N SER A 2 -7.02 -33.64 -4.06
CA SER A 2 -6.42 -32.85 -5.16
C SER A 2 -5.12 -32.24 -4.65
N SER A 3 -4.02 -32.45 -5.38
CA SER A 3 -2.76 -31.75 -5.14
C SER A 3 -3.03 -30.24 -5.24
N TYR A 4 -2.65 -29.48 -4.23
CA TYR A 4 -2.78 -28.02 -4.26
C TYR A 4 -1.76 -27.47 -5.27
N ASP A 5 -2.26 -26.94 -6.39
CA ASP A 5 -1.43 -26.29 -7.40
C ASP A 5 -1.47 -24.77 -7.22
N ARG A 6 -0.61 -24.28 -6.33
CA ARG A 6 -0.45 -22.84 -6.03
C ARG A 6 -0.19 -22.03 -7.30
N LEU A 7 0.63 -22.55 -8.22
CA LEU A 7 1.05 -21.79 -9.40
C LEU A 7 -0.13 -21.53 -10.34
N SER A 8 -0.99 -22.53 -10.54
CA SER A 8 -2.19 -22.38 -11.35
C SER A 8 -3.19 -21.41 -10.72
N GLU A 9 -3.39 -21.44 -9.39
CA GLU A 9 -4.25 -20.46 -8.71
C GLU A 9 -3.72 -19.02 -8.82
N LEU A 10 -2.40 -18.83 -8.65
CA LEU A 10 -1.77 -17.51 -8.81
C LEU A 10 -1.93 -16.96 -10.22
N LYS A 11 -1.72 -17.80 -11.25
CA LYS A 11 -1.89 -17.39 -12.64
C LYS A 11 -3.34 -17.00 -12.93
N ALA A 12 -4.29 -17.83 -12.50
CA ALA A 12 -5.71 -17.53 -12.69
C ALA A 12 -6.10 -16.21 -12.00
N PHE A 13 -5.58 -15.94 -10.80
CA PHE A 13 -5.77 -14.67 -10.10
C PHE A 13 -5.16 -13.48 -10.86
N ASP A 14 -3.89 -13.58 -11.26
CA ASP A 14 -3.15 -12.51 -11.95
C ASP A 14 -3.75 -12.20 -13.34
N GLU A 15 -4.24 -13.22 -14.05
CA GLU A 15 -4.92 -13.10 -15.35
C GLU A 15 -6.23 -12.31 -15.29
N THR A 16 -6.90 -12.28 -14.12
CA THR A 16 -8.09 -11.43 -13.95
C THR A 16 -7.79 -9.95 -14.07
N LYS A 17 -6.55 -9.56 -13.72
CA LYS A 17 -6.09 -8.16 -13.59
C LYS A 17 -6.97 -7.29 -12.68
N ALA A 18 -7.80 -7.92 -11.86
CA ALA A 18 -8.78 -7.26 -11.01
C ALA A 18 -8.30 -7.08 -9.57
N GLY A 19 -7.24 -7.81 -9.20
CA GLY A 19 -6.66 -7.80 -7.88
C GLY A 19 -7.58 -8.31 -6.79
N VAL A 20 -7.22 -8.00 -5.55
CA VAL A 20 -7.94 -8.39 -4.34
C VAL A 20 -9.33 -7.76 -4.30
N LYS A 21 -9.48 -6.50 -4.71
CA LYS A 21 -10.79 -5.85 -4.84
C LYS A 21 -11.72 -6.62 -5.78
N GLY A 22 -11.20 -7.16 -6.89
CA GLY A 22 -11.98 -8.02 -7.78
C GLY A 22 -12.52 -9.29 -7.12
N LEU A 23 -11.76 -9.89 -6.19
CA LEU A 23 -12.24 -11.02 -5.39
C LEU A 23 -13.35 -10.59 -4.41
N VAL A 24 -13.16 -9.46 -3.74
CA VAL A 24 -14.16 -8.90 -2.80
C VAL A 24 -15.46 -8.59 -3.54
N ASP A 25 -15.39 -7.93 -4.69
CA ASP A 25 -16.55 -7.56 -5.50
C ASP A 25 -17.27 -8.80 -6.07
N ALA A 26 -16.54 -9.89 -6.32
CA ALA A 26 -17.11 -11.19 -6.71
C ALA A 26 -17.81 -11.92 -5.54
N GLY A 27 -17.75 -11.39 -4.32
CA GLY A 27 -18.43 -11.95 -3.16
C GLY A 27 -17.87 -13.29 -2.69
N ILE A 28 -16.57 -13.52 -2.83
CA ILE A 28 -15.96 -14.77 -2.37
C ILE A 28 -16.22 -14.98 -0.87
N THR A 29 -16.51 -16.22 -0.50
CA THR A 29 -16.78 -16.58 0.91
C THR A 29 -15.55 -17.18 1.61
N THR A 30 -14.51 -17.49 0.85
CA THR A 30 -13.30 -18.16 1.34
C THR A 30 -12.08 -17.52 0.70
N ILE A 31 -11.13 -17.07 1.53
CA ILE A 31 -9.87 -16.50 1.05
C ILE A 31 -9.04 -17.60 0.35
N PRO A 32 -8.51 -17.33 -0.86
CA PRO A 32 -7.63 -18.28 -1.54
C PRO A 32 -6.38 -18.60 -0.71
N ARG A 33 -5.95 -19.87 -0.74
CA ARG A 33 -4.91 -20.38 0.15
C ARG A 33 -3.57 -19.69 -0.02
N PHE A 34 -3.28 -19.15 -1.20
CA PHE A 34 -2.03 -18.43 -1.44
C PHE A 34 -1.94 -17.08 -0.72
N PHE A 35 -3.03 -16.56 -0.14
CA PHE A 35 -2.99 -15.41 0.78
C PHE A 35 -2.79 -15.80 2.25
N HIS A 36 -2.87 -17.09 2.57
CA HIS A 36 -2.71 -17.54 3.95
C HIS A 36 -1.23 -17.50 4.28
N ASP A 37 -0.87 -16.59 5.18
CA ASP A 37 0.49 -16.56 5.69
C ASP A 37 0.71 -17.73 6.67
N SER A 38 1.81 -18.45 6.48
CA SER A 38 2.23 -19.55 7.34
C SER A 38 3.05 -19.07 8.53
N LEU A 39 3.26 -17.76 8.69
CA LEU A 39 3.85 -17.20 9.90
C LEU A 39 2.99 -17.66 11.08
N THR A 40 3.57 -18.56 11.88
CA THR A 40 3.03 -19.01 13.16
C THR A 40 2.48 -17.80 13.91
N ASP A 41 1.29 -17.95 14.50
CA ASP A 41 0.66 -16.99 15.41
C ASP A 41 1.71 -16.47 16.40
N LYS A 42 2.44 -15.41 16.03
CA LYS A 42 3.18 -14.62 16.97
C LYS A 42 2.09 -13.88 17.68
N THR A 43 1.65 -14.41 18.81
CA THR A 43 0.80 -13.68 19.74
C THR A 43 1.49 -12.34 20.02
N ILE A 44 1.05 -11.30 19.33
CA ILE A 44 1.50 -9.94 19.58
C ILE A 44 0.82 -9.57 20.88
N ASN A 45 1.58 -9.59 21.98
CA ASN A 45 1.11 -9.02 23.24
C ASN A 45 1.43 -7.53 23.18
N PRO A 46 0.46 -6.65 22.89
CA PRO A 46 0.72 -5.23 22.84
C PRO A 46 1.19 -4.79 24.23
N ASN A 47 2.35 -4.14 24.29
CA ASN A 47 2.79 -3.51 25.53
C ASN A 47 2.15 -2.12 25.59
N PRO A 48 1.15 -1.88 26.48
CA PRO A 48 0.47 -0.59 26.57
C PRO A 48 1.38 0.55 27.04
N GLN A 49 2.59 0.23 27.53
CA GLN A 49 3.57 1.23 27.98
C GLN A 49 4.39 1.83 26.84
N ILE A 50 4.31 1.27 25.63
CA ILE A 50 5.05 1.79 24.47
C ILE A 50 4.13 2.75 23.70
N SER A 51 4.49 4.04 23.71
CA SER A 51 3.88 5.06 22.86
C SER A 51 4.86 5.47 21.77
N ILE A 52 4.39 5.46 20.52
CA ILE A 52 5.17 5.99 19.39
C ILE A 52 5.34 7.51 19.58
N PRO A 53 6.56 8.07 19.42
CA PRO A 53 6.79 9.51 19.53
C PRO A 53 5.94 10.31 18.53
N ILE A 54 5.41 11.45 18.98
CA ILE A 54 4.72 12.45 18.14
C ILE A 54 5.54 13.73 18.20
N ILE A 55 5.96 14.25 17.05
CA ILE A 55 6.85 15.41 16.94
C ILE A 55 6.10 16.57 16.28
N ASP A 56 6.10 17.73 16.92
CA ASP A 56 5.51 18.96 16.39
C ASP A 56 6.54 19.74 15.56
N LEU A 57 6.32 19.81 14.24
CA LEU A 57 7.24 20.49 13.32
C LEU A 57 7.07 22.01 13.27
N GLN A 58 6.03 22.57 13.89
CA GLN A 58 5.79 24.01 13.97
C GLN A 58 6.38 24.63 15.25
N SER A 59 6.99 23.84 16.13
CA SER A 59 7.66 24.36 17.33
C SER A 59 8.77 25.36 17.00
N ASP A 60 8.75 26.52 17.67
CA ASP A 60 9.80 27.54 17.55
C ASP A 60 11.17 27.05 18.08
N GLN A 61 11.20 25.94 18.81
CA GLN A 61 12.39 25.36 19.42
C GLN A 61 13.08 24.36 18.47
N ARG A 62 13.53 24.84 17.31
CA ARG A 62 14.13 24.00 16.24
C ARG A 62 15.18 23.00 16.71
N ILE A 63 16.04 23.38 17.66
CA ILE A 63 17.09 22.49 18.19
C ILE A 63 16.48 21.28 18.90
N GLN A 64 15.39 21.47 19.65
CA GLN A 64 14.70 20.38 20.34
C GLN A 64 14.01 19.46 19.33
N VAL A 65 13.34 20.01 18.31
CA VAL A 65 12.71 19.20 17.25
C VAL A 65 13.74 18.30 16.55
N ILE A 66 14.93 18.82 16.27
CA ILE A 66 16.03 18.03 15.68
C ILE A 66 16.46 16.90 16.62
N ASP A 67 16.60 17.18 17.92
CA ASP A 67 16.98 16.18 18.92
C ASP A 67 15.89 15.10 19.08
N GLU A 68 14.62 15.48 19.08
CA GLU A 68 13.48 14.56 19.12
C GLU A 68 13.44 13.64 17.91
N VAL A 69 13.62 14.17 16.69
CA VAL A 69 13.68 13.38 15.45
C VAL A 69 14.85 12.40 15.51
N LYS A 70 16.03 12.86 15.93
CA LYS A 70 17.21 12.01 16.07
C LYS A 70 16.94 10.88 17.05
N ARG A 71 16.47 11.21 18.25
CA ARG A 71 16.19 10.23 19.31
C ARG A 71 15.13 9.22 18.89
N ALA A 72 14.04 9.66 18.28
CA ALA A 72 12.97 8.77 17.81
C ALA A 72 13.47 7.84 16.69
N SER A 73 14.30 8.35 15.79
CA SER A 73 14.94 7.54 14.74
C SER A 73 15.88 6.47 15.31
N GLU A 74 16.71 6.83 16.29
CA GLU A 74 17.69 5.91 16.91
C GLU A 74 17.03 4.86 17.82
N THR A 75 15.94 5.21 18.50
CA THR A 75 15.31 4.35 19.52
C THR A 75 14.12 3.55 19.00
N PHE A 76 13.29 4.13 18.12
CA PHE A 76 12.10 3.48 17.57
C PHE A 76 12.23 3.14 16.09
N GLY A 77 13.00 3.94 15.32
CA GLY A 77 13.01 3.86 13.86
C GLY A 77 11.68 4.31 13.22
N PHE A 78 10.75 4.86 14.01
CA PHE A 78 9.43 5.28 13.59
C PHE A 78 8.87 6.36 14.52
N PHE A 79 8.17 7.35 13.97
CA PHE A 79 7.50 8.42 14.72
C PHE A 79 6.39 9.04 13.87
N GLN A 80 5.48 9.76 14.52
CA GLN A 80 4.45 10.56 13.87
C GLN A 80 4.88 12.04 13.88
N VAL A 81 4.45 12.79 12.87
CA VAL A 81 4.63 14.25 12.82
C VAL A 81 3.29 14.95 12.78
N VAL A 82 3.20 16.08 13.47
CA VAL A 82 2.04 16.99 13.44
C VAL A 82 2.51 18.39 13.05
N ASN A 83 1.59 19.24 12.61
CA ASN A 83 1.88 20.59 12.14
C ASN A 83 3.00 20.63 11.10
N HIS A 84 3.03 19.62 10.22
CA HIS A 84 4.08 19.42 9.20
C HIS A 84 3.98 20.40 8.01
N GLY A 85 3.04 21.34 8.03
CA GLY A 85 2.89 22.38 7.01
C GLY A 85 2.22 21.94 5.70
N VAL A 86 1.86 20.66 5.56
CA VAL A 86 1.06 20.17 4.41
C VAL A 86 -0.41 20.45 4.72
N PRO A 87 -1.14 21.17 3.85
CA PRO A 87 -2.56 21.47 4.07
C PRO A 87 -3.40 20.19 4.21
N GLN A 88 -4.35 20.18 5.15
CA GLN A 88 -5.22 19.04 5.40
C GLN A 88 -6.00 18.62 4.13
N GLU A 89 -6.48 19.60 3.36
CA GLU A 89 -7.20 19.38 2.10
C GLU A 89 -6.39 18.57 1.08
N VAL A 90 -5.06 18.74 1.05
CA VAL A 90 -4.17 17.97 0.16
C VAL A 90 -4.08 16.51 0.62
N MET A 91 -3.98 16.26 1.93
CA MET A 91 -3.94 14.92 2.50
C MET A 91 -5.27 14.18 2.24
N GLU A 92 -6.39 14.86 2.47
CA GLU A 92 -7.74 14.34 2.19
C GLU A 92 -7.93 14.05 0.69
N GLY A 93 -7.47 14.94 -0.18
CA GLY A 93 -7.52 14.76 -1.63
C GLY A 93 -6.78 13.51 -2.11
N ILE A 94 -5.60 13.21 -1.54
CA ILE A 94 -4.84 11.99 -1.86
C ILE A 94 -5.60 10.74 -1.42
N ILE A 95 -6.17 10.73 -0.21
CA ILE A 95 -6.96 9.60 0.30
C ILE A 95 -8.21 9.38 -0.57
N GLU A 96 -8.91 10.45 -0.93
CA GLU A 96 -10.08 10.39 -1.82
C GLU A 96 -9.69 9.89 -3.21
N GLY A 97 -8.60 10.39 -3.79
CA GLY A 97 -8.10 9.94 -5.09
C GLY A 97 -7.78 8.45 -5.12
N GLY A 98 -7.16 7.94 -4.05
CA GLY A 98 -6.91 6.51 -3.88
C GLY A 98 -8.20 5.70 -3.77
N ARG A 99 -9.21 6.19 -3.04
CA ARG A 99 -10.52 5.54 -2.93
C ARG A 99 -11.24 5.51 -4.28
N ARG A 100 -11.37 6.67 -4.94
CA ARG A 100 -12.02 6.80 -6.26
C ARG A 100 -11.41 5.81 -7.25
N PHE A 101 -10.08 5.76 -7.35
CA PHE A 101 -9.41 4.81 -8.26
C PHE A 101 -9.75 3.35 -7.96
N ASN A 102 -9.79 2.94 -6.69
CA ASN A 102 -10.08 1.55 -6.34
C ASN A 102 -11.55 1.15 -6.59
N GLU A 103 -12.47 2.11 -6.52
CA GLU A 103 -13.89 1.93 -6.84
C GLU A 103 -14.22 2.07 -8.33
N GLU A 104 -13.26 2.49 -9.17
CA GLU A 104 -13.43 2.46 -10.62
C GLU A 104 -13.69 1.03 -11.13
N GLY A 105 -14.39 0.95 -12.26
CA GLY A 105 -14.64 -0.32 -12.94
C GLY A 105 -13.35 -1.04 -13.31
N ASN A 106 -13.38 -2.38 -13.28
CA ASN A 106 -12.19 -3.19 -13.60
C ASN A 106 -11.62 -2.87 -15.00
N GLU A 107 -12.46 -2.47 -15.95
CA GLU A 107 -12.03 -2.06 -17.29
C GLU A 107 -11.08 -0.86 -17.29
N VAL A 108 -11.25 0.07 -16.35
CA VAL A 108 -10.37 1.23 -16.18
C VAL A 108 -9.08 0.81 -15.48
N LYS A 109 -9.20 0.11 -14.34
CA LYS A 109 -8.03 -0.32 -13.55
C LYS A 109 -7.11 -1.26 -14.33
N ARG A 110 -7.65 -2.15 -15.18
CA ARG A 110 -6.84 -3.08 -15.99
C ARG A 110 -5.89 -2.36 -16.97
N MET A 111 -6.19 -1.12 -17.37
CA MET A 111 -5.30 -0.34 -18.24
C MET A 111 -3.96 -0.03 -17.57
N TYR A 112 -3.98 0.06 -16.23
CA TYR A 112 -2.80 0.27 -15.41
C TYR A 112 -2.22 -1.05 -14.87
N TYR A 113 -2.93 -2.18 -15.04
CA TYR A 113 -2.49 -3.45 -14.46
C TYR A 113 -1.26 -3.99 -15.17
N THR A 114 -0.14 -4.06 -14.46
CA THR A 114 1.10 -4.64 -14.98
C THR A 114 2.05 -5.10 -13.89
N ARG A 115 2.92 -6.06 -14.25
CA ARG A 115 4.07 -6.49 -13.46
C ARG A 115 5.40 -5.90 -13.95
N ASP A 116 5.36 -5.13 -15.04
CA ASP A 116 6.51 -4.40 -15.56
C ASP A 116 6.79 -3.18 -14.68
N THR A 117 7.84 -3.29 -13.86
CA THR A 117 8.26 -2.24 -12.93
C THR A 117 9.01 -1.08 -13.60
N SER A 118 9.24 -1.14 -14.92
CA SER A 118 9.79 0.01 -15.67
C SER A 118 8.74 1.10 -15.93
N LYS A 119 7.44 0.78 -15.76
CA LYS A 119 6.35 1.76 -15.89
C LYS A 119 6.35 2.71 -14.70
N LYS A 120 6.15 4.01 -14.97
CA LYS A 120 6.09 5.03 -13.93
C LYS A 120 4.77 5.00 -13.15
N VAL A 121 3.67 4.64 -13.81
CA VAL A 121 2.35 4.47 -13.20
C VAL A 121 1.86 3.05 -13.48
N TYR A 122 1.62 2.28 -12.42
CA TYR A 122 1.10 0.93 -12.55
C TYR A 122 0.29 0.49 -11.35
N PHE A 123 -0.65 -0.41 -11.61
CA PHE A 123 -1.48 -1.06 -10.63
C PHE A 123 -1.14 -2.56 -10.61
N ASN A 124 -1.06 -3.16 -9.42
CA ASN A 124 -1.03 -4.61 -9.28
C ASN A 124 -1.38 -5.06 -7.86
N SER A 125 -1.53 -6.37 -7.70
CA SER A 125 -1.61 -7.03 -6.40
C SER A 125 -0.32 -7.80 -6.18
N ASN A 126 0.43 -7.39 -5.15
CA ASN A 126 1.73 -7.96 -4.77
C ASN A 126 2.81 -7.85 -5.86
N PHE A 127 3.87 -7.08 -5.60
CA PHE A 127 4.99 -6.94 -6.53
C PHE A 127 5.76 -8.27 -6.72
N ASP A 128 5.76 -9.13 -5.71
CA ASP A 128 6.48 -10.41 -5.59
C ASP A 128 5.57 -11.65 -5.63
N LEU A 129 4.35 -11.53 -6.17
CA LEU A 129 3.29 -12.58 -6.16
C LEU A 129 3.79 -14.01 -6.43
N TYR A 130 4.67 -14.18 -7.42
CA TYR A 130 5.19 -15.49 -7.82
C TYR A 130 6.40 -15.98 -7.02
N GLN A 131 7.02 -15.11 -6.22
CA GLN A 131 8.24 -15.39 -5.45
C GLN A 131 7.95 -15.55 -3.96
N ALA A 132 7.05 -14.73 -3.40
CA ALA A 132 6.71 -14.76 -2.00
C ALA A 132 6.01 -16.09 -1.62
N PRO A 133 6.20 -16.61 -0.38
CA PRO A 133 5.52 -17.81 0.09
C PRO A 133 3.99 -17.64 0.18
N SER A 134 3.56 -16.43 0.55
CA SER A 134 2.17 -16.00 0.66
C SER A 134 2.02 -14.61 0.02
N ALA A 135 0.84 -14.34 -0.53
CA ALA A 135 0.47 -13.04 -1.06
C ALA A 135 -0.19 -12.20 0.04
N ASN A 136 -0.03 -10.88 -0.01
CA ASN A 136 -0.75 -9.95 0.85
C ASN A 136 -2.17 -9.73 0.31
N TRP A 137 -3.14 -9.60 1.22
CA TRP A 137 -4.51 -9.18 0.90
C TRP A 137 -4.56 -7.67 0.62
N ARG A 138 -3.94 -7.25 -0.50
CA ARG A 138 -3.70 -5.85 -0.84
C ARG A 138 -3.59 -5.64 -2.35
N ASP A 139 -4.13 -4.52 -2.79
CA ASP A 139 -3.87 -3.93 -4.09
C ASP A 139 -3.04 -2.64 -3.95
N THR A 140 -2.27 -2.29 -4.97
CA THR A 140 -1.40 -1.10 -4.96
C THR A 140 -1.40 -0.40 -6.31
N LEU A 141 -1.65 0.91 -6.28
CA LEU A 141 -1.31 1.83 -7.36
C LEU A 141 0.03 2.49 -7.01
N THR A 142 1.02 2.33 -7.86
CA THR A 142 2.34 2.95 -7.74
C THR A 142 2.45 4.08 -8.75
N CYS A 143 2.88 5.26 -8.29
CA CYS A 143 3.17 6.42 -9.13
C CYS A 143 4.59 6.92 -8.80
N LEU A 144 5.55 6.70 -9.69
CA LEU A 144 6.94 7.12 -9.53
C LEU A 144 7.09 8.60 -9.90
N MET A 145 7.19 9.46 -8.88
CA MET A 145 7.26 10.92 -9.02
C MET A 145 8.69 11.46 -9.13
N ALA A 146 9.70 10.59 -9.05
CA ALA A 146 11.12 10.94 -9.07
C ALA A 146 11.94 9.84 -9.79
N PRO A 147 13.09 10.18 -10.42
CA PRO A 147 13.72 11.50 -10.48
C PRO A 147 13.04 12.47 -11.48
N GLU A 148 12.28 11.94 -12.43
CA GLU A 148 11.49 12.71 -13.38
C GLU A 148 10.07 12.89 -12.83
N THR A 149 9.53 14.10 -12.92
CA THR A 149 8.14 14.36 -12.54
C THR A 149 7.18 13.71 -13.51
N LEU A 150 6.09 13.16 -12.98
CA LEU A 150 4.96 12.67 -13.78
C LEU A 150 4.15 13.86 -14.30
N GLN A 151 3.77 13.79 -15.58
CA GLN A 151 2.77 14.70 -16.10
C GLN A 151 1.38 14.31 -15.53
N PRO A 152 0.50 15.27 -15.21
CA PRO A 152 -0.81 14.96 -14.63
C PRO A 152 -1.64 13.99 -15.47
N ASP A 153 -1.47 14.01 -16.81
CA ASP A 153 -2.17 13.13 -17.74
C ASP A 153 -1.67 11.68 -17.75
N GLU A 154 -0.54 11.38 -17.11
CA GLU A 154 -0.06 10.01 -16.89
C GLU A 154 -0.77 9.33 -15.71
N LEU A 155 -1.31 10.10 -14.75
CA LEU A 155 -2.03 9.57 -13.60
C LEU A 155 -3.45 9.10 -13.99
N PRO A 156 -4.04 8.12 -13.29
CA PRO A 156 -5.46 7.82 -13.45
C PRO A 156 -6.30 9.06 -13.20
N LEU A 157 -7.36 9.26 -14.00
CA LEU A 157 -8.23 10.44 -13.88
C LEU A 157 -8.80 10.61 -12.45
N ALA A 158 -9.10 9.48 -11.79
CA ALA A 158 -9.56 9.45 -10.40
C ALA A 158 -8.53 9.97 -9.37
N CYS A 159 -7.25 10.05 -9.73
CA CYS A 159 -6.16 10.51 -8.87
C CYS A 159 -5.61 11.89 -9.26
N ARG A 160 -6.20 12.54 -10.27
CA ARG A 160 -5.86 13.90 -10.67
C ARG A 160 -6.65 14.93 -9.87
#